data_AF-A0A4S8JVV8-F1
#
_entry.id   AF-A0A4S8JVV8-F1
#
_cell.length_a   1.000
_cell.length_b   1.000
_cell.length_c   1.000
_cell.angle_alpha   90.00
_cell.angle_beta   90.00
_cell.angle_gamma   90.00
#
_symmetry.space_group_name_H-M   'P 1'
#
loop_
_entity.id
_entity.type
_entity.pdbx_description
1 polymer ?
#
loop_
_entity_poly.entity_id
_entity_poly.type
_entity_poly.pdbx_seq_one_letter_code
_entity_poly.pdbx_strand_id
1 'polypeptide(L)'
;MVAAAVLSVMGMGIFNHGHSSKSPSPAYANLPLRRPARTERKMDLKASDRFNINSQLEHLQAKYVGTGHADLSRFEWAVNIQRDSYASYIGHYPILAYFAVAENESIGRERYNFMQKMLLPCGLPPERDED
;
A
#
# COMPACT_ATOMS: atom_id res chain seq x y z
N MET A 1 -29.91 7.44 -1.69
CA MET A 1 -31.19 7.12 -2.35
C MET A 1 -30.81 6.74 -3.77
N VAL A 2 -30.70 5.46 -4.15
CA VAL A 2 -31.79 4.47 -4.23
C VAL A 2 -31.24 3.07 -3.96
N ALA A 3 -31.99 2.30 -3.18
CA ALA A 3 -31.84 0.88 -2.96
C ALA A 3 -32.91 0.11 -3.78
N ALA A 4 -32.66 -1.19 -3.99
CA ALA A 4 -33.63 -2.26 -4.22
C ALA A 4 -34.08 -2.61 -5.67
N ALA A 5 -33.76 -3.84 -6.07
CA ALA A 5 -34.56 -4.77 -6.91
C ALA A 5 -33.91 -6.17 -6.75
N VAL A 6 -34.32 -7.03 -5.81
CA VAL A 6 -35.50 -7.94 -5.80
C VAL A 6 -35.43 -9.07 -6.85
N LEU A 7 -34.98 -10.24 -6.36
CA LEU A 7 -35.57 -11.61 -6.47
C LEU A 7 -36.10 -12.21 -7.79
N SER A 8 -35.74 -13.48 -7.95
CA SER A 8 -36.57 -14.62 -8.42
C SER A 8 -36.63 -14.93 -9.92
N VAL A 9 -35.94 -16.00 -10.33
CA VAL A 9 -36.56 -17.07 -11.15
C VAL A 9 -36.02 -18.42 -10.69
N MET A 10 -36.92 -19.22 -10.12
CA MET A 10 -36.77 -20.62 -9.75
C MET A 10 -37.70 -21.41 -10.68
N GLY A 11 -37.20 -22.49 -11.29
CA GLY A 11 -38.00 -23.67 -11.62
C GLY A 11 -38.52 -23.85 -13.05
N MET A 12 -37.98 -24.87 -13.73
CA MET A 12 -38.60 -25.78 -14.73
C MET A 12 -37.46 -26.74 -15.15
N GLY A 13 -37.53 -28.07 -15.14
CA GLY A 13 -38.61 -29.03 -15.02
C GLY A 13 -38.32 -30.22 -15.95
N ILE A 14 -37.99 -31.38 -15.35
CA ILE A 14 -38.38 -32.76 -15.75
C ILE A 14 -38.00 -33.29 -17.15
N PHE A 15 -37.13 -34.32 -17.26
CA PHE A 15 -37.49 -35.67 -17.77
C PHE A 15 -36.33 -36.70 -17.64
N ASN A 16 -36.70 -37.97 -17.63
CA ASN A 16 -36.10 -39.11 -16.96
C ASN A 16 -35.66 -40.19 -17.97
N HIS A 17 -34.55 -40.91 -17.72
CA HIS A 17 -34.18 -42.27 -18.18
C HIS A 17 -32.67 -42.44 -17.94
N GLY A 18 -32.12 -43.52 -17.38
CA GLY A 18 -32.62 -44.83 -16.98
C GLY A 18 -31.42 -45.62 -16.42
N HIS A 19 -31.71 -46.54 -15.49
CA HIS A 19 -30.94 -47.72 -15.08
C HIS A 19 -29.41 -47.77 -15.30
N SER A 20 -28.64 -47.88 -14.22
CA SER A 20 -27.86 -49.10 -13.94
C SER A 20 -27.25 -49.08 -12.54
N SER A 21 -27.65 -50.05 -11.74
CA SER A 21 -27.18 -50.38 -10.40
C SER A 21 -25.71 -50.81 -10.40
N LYS A 22 -24.85 -50.17 -9.61
CA LYS A 22 -23.64 -50.80 -9.03
C LYS A 22 -23.41 -50.29 -7.62
N SER A 23 -23.76 -51.13 -6.64
CA SER A 23 -23.32 -51.03 -5.25
C SER A 23 -21.80 -51.22 -5.16
N PRO A 24 -21.01 -50.36 -4.49
CA PRO A 24 -19.59 -50.61 -4.27
C PRO A 24 -19.42 -51.57 -3.08
N SER A 25 -18.71 -52.68 -3.33
CA SER A 25 -18.26 -53.66 -2.33
C SER A 25 -17.27 -53.03 -1.32
N PRO A 26 -17.23 -53.48 -0.04
CA PRO A 26 -16.47 -52.81 1.02
C PRO A 26 -15.02 -53.32 1.03
N ALA A 27 -14.11 -52.61 0.39
CA ALA A 27 -12.67 -52.92 0.40
C ALA A 27 -11.81 -51.80 1.01
N TYR A 28 -12.33 -51.13 2.04
CA TYR A 28 -11.55 -50.14 2.82
C TYR A 28 -11.66 -50.44 4.31
N ALA A 29 -10.94 -51.46 4.77
CA ALA A 29 -10.61 -51.58 6.17
C ALA A 29 -9.11 -51.90 6.26
N ASN A 30 -8.37 -51.03 6.93
CA ASN A 30 -6.97 -51.17 7.36
C ASN A 30 -5.87 -50.60 6.44
N LEU A 31 -5.93 -49.30 6.15
CA LEU A 31 -4.71 -48.49 6.00
C LEU A 31 -4.59 -47.59 7.26
N PRO A 32 -3.45 -47.55 7.97
CA PRO A 32 -3.29 -46.64 9.09
C PRO A 32 -3.36 -45.20 8.58
N LEU A 33 -4.39 -44.47 8.98
CA LEU A 33 -4.49 -43.02 8.79
C LEU A 33 -3.32 -42.36 9.52
N ARG A 34 -2.22 -42.12 8.81
CA ARG A 34 -1.18 -41.19 9.25
C ARG A 34 -1.80 -39.79 9.20
N ARG A 35 -2.55 -39.40 10.25
CA ARG A 35 -3.03 -38.02 10.44
C ARG A 35 -1.78 -37.14 10.48
N PRO A 36 -1.52 -36.24 9.51
CA PRO A 36 -0.47 -35.25 9.70
C PRO A 36 -0.90 -34.35 10.86
N ALA A 37 0.02 -34.13 11.79
CA ALA A 37 -0.14 -33.22 12.91
C ALA A 37 -0.74 -31.88 12.44
N ARG A 38 -1.98 -31.60 12.84
CA ARG A 38 -2.70 -30.35 12.54
C ARG A 38 -2.30 -29.21 13.48
N THR A 39 -1.04 -29.18 13.90
CA THR A 39 -0.57 -28.23 14.91
C THR A 39 0.73 -27.51 14.54
N GLU A 40 1.43 -27.92 13.48
CA GLU A 40 2.67 -27.24 13.05
C GLU A 40 2.45 -26.19 11.96
N ARG A 41 1.34 -26.27 11.20
CA ARG A 41 1.06 -25.34 10.09
C ARG A 41 0.56 -23.93 10.46
N LYS A 42 0.49 -23.58 11.75
CA LYS A 42 0.03 -22.24 12.18
C LYS A 42 1.15 -21.23 12.45
N MET A 43 2.40 -21.67 12.56
CA MET A 43 3.53 -20.78 12.89
C MET A 43 4.25 -20.24 11.64
N ASP A 44 4.31 -20.99 10.54
CA ASP A 44 5.07 -20.58 9.35
C ASP A 44 4.42 -19.46 8.53
N LEU A 45 3.07 -19.41 8.48
CA LEU A 45 2.34 -18.36 7.76
C LEU A 45 2.66 -16.96 8.31
N LYS A 46 2.76 -16.81 9.63
CA LYS A 46 3.03 -15.51 10.26
C LYS A 46 4.41 -14.96 9.89
N ALA A 47 5.43 -15.80 9.77
CA ALA A 47 6.77 -15.35 9.44
C ALA A 47 6.90 -15.02 7.94
N SER A 48 6.37 -15.88 7.05
CA SER A 48 6.38 -15.61 5.61
C SER A 48 5.57 -14.37 5.23
N ASP A 49 4.42 -14.15 5.89
CA ASP A 49 3.59 -12.96 5.67
C ASP A 49 4.32 -11.69 6.13
N ARG A 50 5.11 -11.75 7.21
CA ARG A 50 5.93 -10.62 7.71
C ARG A 50 7.05 -10.25 6.74
N PHE A 51 7.77 -11.23 6.19
CA PHE A 51 8.80 -10.98 5.17
C PHE A 51 8.20 -10.44 3.86
N ASN A 52 7.02 -10.94 3.47
CA ASN A 52 6.29 -10.46 2.30
C ASN A 52 5.82 -9.00 2.46
N ILE A 53 5.34 -8.62 3.65
CA ILE A 53 4.90 -7.24 3.94
C ILE A 53 6.09 -6.27 3.90
N ASN A 54 7.24 -6.64 4.50
CA ASN A 54 8.41 -5.77 4.50
C ASN A 54 8.97 -5.54 3.10
N SER A 55 9.05 -6.60 2.27
CA SER A 55 9.51 -6.47 0.87
C SER A 55 8.59 -5.59 0.02
N GLN A 56 7.27 -5.64 0.24
CA GLN A 56 6.32 -4.76 -0.45
C GLN A 56 6.46 -3.30 -0.01
N LEU A 57 6.69 -3.04 1.29
CA LEU A 57 6.92 -1.68 1.80
C LEU A 57 8.23 -1.09 1.28
N GLU A 58 9.32 -1.86 1.28
CA GLU A 58 10.61 -1.46 0.71
C GLU A 58 10.49 -1.16 -0.79
N HIS A 59 9.71 -1.96 -1.53
CA HIS A 59 9.45 -1.70 -2.95
C HIS A 59 8.72 -0.37 -3.17
N LEU A 60 7.71 -0.05 -2.34
CA LEU A 60 7.00 1.22 -2.44
C LEU A 60 7.89 2.41 -2.05
N GLN A 61 8.72 2.26 -1.02
CA GLN A 61 9.69 3.28 -0.59
C GLN A 61 10.73 3.58 -1.66
N ALA A 62 11.17 2.56 -2.41
CA ALA A 62 12.09 2.74 -3.54
C ALA A 62 11.42 3.46 -4.73
N LYS A 63 10.11 3.32 -4.90
CA LYS A 63 9.35 3.90 -6.03
C LYS A 63 8.89 5.34 -5.78
N TYR A 64 8.46 5.63 -4.55
CA TYR A 64 7.85 6.91 -4.20
C TYR A 64 8.70 7.63 -3.15
N VAL A 65 9.39 8.68 -3.61
CA VAL A 65 10.17 9.56 -2.72
C VAL A 65 9.24 10.19 -1.68
N GLY A 66 9.69 10.22 -0.42
CA GLY A 66 8.92 10.75 0.70
C GLY A 66 8.06 9.73 1.44
N THR A 67 8.01 8.47 1.00
CA THR A 67 7.33 7.39 1.73
C THR A 67 8.01 7.14 3.07
N GLY A 68 7.27 7.34 4.16
CA GLY A 68 7.79 7.17 5.52
C GLY A 68 7.95 5.72 5.98
N HIS A 69 8.69 5.54 7.07
CA HIS A 69 8.82 4.30 7.85
C HIS A 69 8.77 4.62 9.35
N ALA A 70 8.67 3.58 10.20
CA ALA A 70 8.54 3.76 11.65
C ALA A 70 9.72 4.52 12.28
N ASP A 71 10.93 4.31 11.73
CA ASP A 71 12.17 4.96 12.19
C ASP A 71 12.50 6.28 11.47
N LEU A 72 11.53 6.86 10.73
CA LEU A 72 11.75 8.11 10.02
C LEU A 72 11.99 9.25 11.02
N SER A 73 13.13 9.93 10.89
CA SER A 73 13.43 11.04 11.79
C SER A 73 12.50 12.24 11.54
N ARG A 74 12.26 13.03 12.58
CA ARG A 74 11.49 14.28 12.46
C ARG A 74 12.11 15.21 11.40
N PHE A 75 13.43 15.21 11.29
CA PHE A 75 14.16 16.02 10.31
C PHE A 75 13.86 15.56 8.88
N GLU A 76 13.97 14.26 8.58
CA GLU A 76 13.67 13.73 7.25
C GLU A 76 12.22 13.95 6.85
N TRP A 77 11.29 13.79 7.80
CA TRP A 77 9.88 14.11 7.56
C TRP A 77 9.68 15.59 7.22
N ALA A 78 10.28 16.50 7.98
CA ALA A 78 10.18 17.93 7.73
C ALA A 78 10.77 18.33 6.36
N VAL A 79 11.91 17.75 5.97
CA VAL A 79 12.53 17.97 4.66
C VAL A 79 11.60 17.54 3.53
N ASN A 80 10.96 16.38 3.66
CA ASN A 80 10.01 15.89 2.65
C ASN A 80 8.80 16.84 2.52
N ILE A 81 8.19 17.24 3.65
CA ILE A 81 7.06 18.19 3.64
C ILE A 81 7.44 19.53 3.01
N GLN A 82 8.62 20.06 3.32
CA GLN A 82 9.06 21.33 2.75
C GLN A 82 9.30 21.21 1.23
N ARG A 83 9.89 20.09 0.77
CA ARG A 83 10.10 19.83 -0.66
C ARG A 83 8.77 19.72 -1.41
N ASP A 84 7.78 19.05 -0.84
CA ASP A 84 6.45 18.92 -1.43
C ASP A 84 5.72 20.28 -1.49
N SER A 85 5.93 21.12 -0.47
CA SER A 85 5.40 22.49 -0.42
C SER A 85 6.02 23.35 -1.54
N TYR A 86 7.35 23.36 -1.68
CA TYR A 86 8.02 24.11 -2.76
C TYR A 86 7.66 23.58 -4.16
N ALA A 87 7.54 22.26 -4.33
CA ALA A 87 7.08 21.67 -5.59
C ALA A 87 5.66 22.15 -5.94
N SER A 88 4.76 22.21 -4.94
CA SER A 88 3.42 22.74 -5.11
C SER A 88 3.42 24.23 -5.45
N TYR A 89 4.31 25.02 -4.84
CA TYR A 89 4.42 26.45 -5.13
C TYR A 89 4.85 26.73 -6.56
N ILE A 90 5.82 25.96 -7.06
CA ILE A 90 6.32 26.09 -8.44
C ILE A 90 5.30 25.55 -9.46
N GLY A 91 4.59 24.46 -9.12
CA GLY A 91 3.65 23.79 -10.01
C GLY A 91 2.32 24.53 -10.21
N HIS A 92 1.88 25.31 -9.22
CA HIS A 92 0.63 26.06 -9.28
C HIS A 92 0.90 27.54 -9.59
N TYR A 93 0.56 27.98 -10.80
CA TYR A 93 0.75 29.38 -11.18
C TYR A 93 0.12 30.43 -10.23
N PRO A 94 -1.11 30.26 -9.70
CA PRO A 94 -1.71 31.31 -8.86
C PRO A 94 -0.97 31.51 -7.53
N ILE A 95 -0.45 30.44 -6.93
CA ILE A 95 0.29 30.55 -5.67
C ILE A 95 1.70 31.13 -5.92
N LEU A 96 2.34 30.75 -7.04
CA LEU A 96 3.62 31.34 -7.44
C LEU A 96 3.48 32.85 -7.68
N ALA A 97 2.43 33.27 -8.38
CA ALA A 97 2.14 34.67 -8.64
C ALA A 97 1.84 35.44 -7.35
N TYR A 98 1.13 34.82 -6.39
CA TYR A 98 0.89 35.40 -5.08
C TYR A 98 2.21 35.72 -4.34
N PHE A 99 3.16 34.76 -4.31
CA PHE A 99 4.47 34.99 -3.69
C PHE A 99 5.30 36.04 -4.43
N ALA A 100 5.28 36.04 -5.76
CA ALA A 100 5.99 37.05 -6.57
C ALA A 100 5.51 38.48 -6.28
N VAL A 101 4.19 38.67 -6.12
CA VAL A 101 3.60 39.96 -5.75
C VAL A 101 3.95 40.33 -4.31
N ALA A 102 3.91 39.37 -3.37
CA ALA A 102 4.22 39.61 -1.96
C ALA A 102 5.68 40.01 -1.73
N GLU A 103 6.63 39.37 -2.43
CA GLU A 103 8.07 39.67 -2.33
C GLU A 103 8.52 40.78 -3.29
N ASN A 104 7.62 41.28 -4.16
CA ASN A 104 7.90 42.26 -5.20
C ASN A 104 9.08 41.86 -6.11
N GLU A 105 9.11 40.57 -6.47
CA GLU A 105 10.14 39.98 -7.33
C GLU A 105 9.50 39.38 -8.58
N SER A 106 10.29 39.21 -9.64
CA SER A 106 9.77 38.60 -10.86
C SER A 106 9.40 37.12 -10.61
N ILE A 107 8.33 36.64 -11.26
CA ILE A 107 7.87 35.24 -11.17
C ILE A 107 9.01 34.25 -11.47
N GLY A 108 9.87 34.57 -12.45
CA GLY A 108 11.02 33.73 -12.80
C GLY A 108 12.07 33.66 -11.69
N ARG A 109 12.25 34.77 -10.96
CA ARG A 109 13.19 34.83 -9.83
C ARG A 109 12.67 34.08 -8.62
N GLU A 110 11.39 34.21 -8.29
CA GLU A 110 10.80 33.41 -7.19
C GLU A 110 10.81 31.92 -7.51
N ARG A 111 10.54 31.54 -8.77
CA ARG A 111 10.71 30.15 -9.19
C ARG A 111 12.14 29.65 -8.98
N TYR A 112 13.14 30.46 -9.33
CA TYR A 112 14.55 30.12 -9.11
C TYR A 112 14.88 30.02 -7.61
N ASN A 113 14.41 30.97 -6.81
CA ASN A 113 14.57 31.01 -5.35
C ASN A 113 14.02 29.72 -4.71
N PHE A 114 12.80 29.31 -5.06
CA PHE A 114 12.21 28.07 -4.57
C PHE A 114 13.01 26.83 -5.01
N MET A 115 13.48 26.76 -6.26
CA MET A 115 14.32 25.65 -6.71
C MET A 115 15.64 25.53 -5.92
N GLN A 116 16.27 26.66 -5.56
CA GLN A 116 17.47 26.65 -4.72
C GLN A 116 17.16 26.18 -3.29
N LYS A 117 16.04 26.64 -2.71
CA LYS A 117 15.58 26.25 -1.36
C LYS A 117 15.22 24.76 -1.24
N MET A 118 15.01 24.03 -2.34
CA MET A 118 14.74 22.59 -2.32
C MET A 118 15.96 21.72 -1.96
N LEU A 119 17.18 22.25 -2.08
CA LEU A 119 18.41 21.50 -1.78
C LEU A 119 18.50 21.16 -0.28
N LEU A 120 18.44 22.19 0.56
CA LEU A 120 18.57 22.09 2.01
C LEU A 120 17.49 22.91 2.73
N PRO A 121 16.21 22.52 2.61
CA PRO A 121 15.08 23.32 3.08
C PRO A 121 15.07 23.56 4.59
N CYS A 122 15.60 22.62 5.37
CA CYS A 122 15.56 22.61 6.83
C CYS A 122 16.94 22.83 7.47
N GLY A 123 17.96 23.24 6.69
CA GLY A 123 19.33 23.36 7.18
C GLY A 123 20.05 22.02 7.30
N LEU A 124 21.22 22.01 7.97
CA LEU A 124 21.97 20.78 8.16
C LEU A 124 21.20 19.80 9.05
N PRO A 125 21.28 18.49 8.79
CA PRO A 125 20.71 17.49 9.68
C PRO A 125 21.31 17.64 11.09
N PRO A 126 20.51 17.45 12.16
CA PRO A 126 21.02 17.46 13.52
C PRO A 126 22.06 16.34 13.70
N GLU A 127 23.07 16.59 14.52
CA GLU A 127 24.00 15.55 14.95
C GLU A 127 23.19 14.43 15.60
N ARG A 128 23.47 13.17 15.22
CA ARG A 128 22.84 12.02 15.85
C ARG A 128 23.54 11.83 17.20
N ASP A 129 22.76 11.77 18.27
CA ASP A 129 23.27 11.34 19.57
C ASP A 129 23.69 9.86 19.44
N GLU A 130 24.99 9.59 19.54
CA GLU A 130 25.57 8.25 19.55
C GLU A 130 25.39 7.67 20.97
N ASP A 131 24.31 6.91 21.22
CA ASP A 131 24.08 6.10 22.44
C ASP A 131 23.96 4.60 22.09
#